data_AF-A0A3C2DVU3-F1
#
_entry.id   AF-A0A3C2DVU3-F1
#
_cell.length_a   1.000
_cell.length_b   1.000
_cell.length_c   1.000
_cell.angle_alpha   90.00
_cell.angle_beta   90.00
_cell.angle_gamma   90.00
#
_symmetry.space_group_name_H-M   'P 1'
#
loop_
_entity.id
_entity.type
_entity.pdbx_description
1 polymer ?
#
loop_
_entity_poly.entity_id
_entity_poly.type
_entity_poly.pdbx_seq_one_letter_code
_entity_poly.pdbx_strand_id
1 'polypeptide(L)'
;MNVYDFDNTIYDGESGFDLFMFYLKKDPKEIAKIIPRFGEAFIRYKRGVIKADEVIDQYGDMLTDYCVKIKDIHKDIVEFWDEHEKKIKSFYAKIQAPDDVIVSASPELLLEEICKRIG
;
A
#
# COMPACT_ATOMS: atom_id res chain seq x y z
N MET A 1 2.04 -22.20 -13.19
CA MET A 1 2.66 -21.31 -12.19
C MET A 1 3.31 -20.14 -12.90
N ASN A 2 2.67 -18.98 -12.84
CA ASN A 2 3.30 -17.71 -13.21
C ASN A 2 3.66 -16.93 -11.94
N VAL A 3 4.58 -15.98 -12.08
CA VAL A 3 4.99 -15.10 -11.00
C VAL A 3 4.77 -13.66 -11.45
N TYR A 4 4.03 -12.90 -10.64
CA TYR A 4 3.71 -11.51 -10.93
C TYR A 4 4.19 -10.59 -9.81
N ASP A 5 4.66 -9.42 -10.21
CA ASP A 5 4.61 -8.26 -9.32
C ASP A 5 3.15 -7.78 -9.18
N PHE A 6 2.84 -7.02 -8.13
CA PHE A 6 1.50 -6.50 -7.92
C PHE A 6 1.36 -5.06 -8.45
N ASP A 7 2.10 -4.13 -7.85
CA ASP A 7 2.04 -2.71 -8.17
C ASP A 7 2.55 -2.45 -9.59
N ASN A 8 1.87 -1.58 -10.33
CA ASN A 8 2.06 -1.33 -11.76
C ASN A 8 1.98 -2.54 -12.71
N THR A 9 1.82 -3.76 -12.20
CA THR A 9 1.68 -4.99 -12.99
C THR A 9 0.22 -5.41 -13.01
N ILE A 10 -0.29 -6.00 -11.93
CA ILE A 10 -1.71 -6.40 -11.76
C ILE A 10 -2.56 -5.18 -11.39
N TYR A 11 -2.05 -4.32 -10.50
CA TYR A 11 -2.70 -3.09 -10.07
C TYR A 11 -2.29 -1.90 -10.94
N ASP A 12 -3.24 -1.02 -11.28
CA ASP A 12 -3.00 0.18 -12.08
C ASP A 12 -2.47 1.33 -11.21
N GLY A 13 -1.18 1.23 -10.85
CA GLY A 13 -0.46 2.22 -10.05
C GLY A 13 0.20 1.60 -8.82
N GLU A 14 0.35 2.40 -7.76
CA GLU A 14 1.00 2.03 -6.50
C GLU A 14 -0.04 1.92 -5.39
N SER A 15 -0.40 0.70 -4.99
CA SER A 15 -1.42 0.44 -3.96
C SER A 15 -1.07 1.05 -2.60
N GLY A 16 0.22 1.09 -2.23
CA GLY A 16 0.68 1.76 -1.02
C GLY A 16 0.44 3.28 -1.05
N PHE A 17 0.56 3.91 -2.21
CA PHE A 17 0.26 5.33 -2.37
C PHE A 17 -1.25 5.59 -2.28
N ASP A 18 -2.06 4.75 -2.91
CA ASP A 18 -3.52 4.88 -2.82
C ASP A 18 -4.03 4.61 -1.40
N LEU A 19 -3.42 3.68 -0.66
CA LEU A 19 -3.72 3.45 0.76
C LEU A 19 -3.38 4.68 1.62
N PHE A 20 -2.25 5.33 1.34
CA PHE A 20 -1.92 6.61 1.97
C PHE A 20 -2.98 7.67 1.66
N MET A 21 -3.42 7.78 0.40
CA MET A 21 -4.47 8.72 0.00
C MET A 21 -5.84 8.40 0.61
N PHE A 22 -6.16 7.12 0.80
CA PHE A 22 -7.35 6.67 1.52
C PHE A 22 -7.33 7.17 2.97
N TYR A 23 -6.23 6.98 3.68
CA TYR A 23 -6.08 7.46 5.05
C TYR A 23 -6.04 8.99 5.15
N LEU A 24 -5.45 9.68 4.16
CA LEU A 24 -5.49 11.13 4.07
C LEU A 24 -6.93 11.67 3.96
N LYS A 25 -7.81 10.96 3.25
CA LYS A 25 -9.24 11.31 3.17
C LYS A 25 -10.00 10.97 4.46
N LYS A 26 -9.69 9.82 5.07
CA LYS A 26 -10.38 9.29 6.26
C LYS A 26 -10.05 10.08 7.52
N ASP A 27 -8.78 10.46 7.71
CA ASP A 27 -8.32 11.27 8.83
C ASP A 27 -7.32 12.36 8.39
N PRO A 28 -7.81 13.42 7.72
CA PRO A 28 -6.95 14.45 7.13
C PRO A 28 -6.14 15.20 8.19
N LYS A 29 -6.64 15.32 9.42
CA LYS A 29 -5.96 16.09 10.49
C LYS A 29 -4.76 15.32 11.04
N GLU A 30 -4.90 14.02 11.26
CA GLU A 30 -3.80 13.22 11.78
C GLU A 30 -2.75 12.96 10.69
N ILE A 31 -3.16 12.67 9.45
CA ILE A 31 -2.21 12.48 8.35
C ILE A 31 -1.49 13.78 7.97
N ALA A 32 -2.15 14.94 8.03
CA ALA A 32 -1.49 16.22 7.73
C ALA A 32 -0.32 16.53 8.67
N LYS A 33 -0.30 16.01 9.90
CA LYS A 33 0.83 16.15 10.83
C LYS A 33 2.06 15.33 10.39
N ILE A 34 1.81 14.28 9.62
CA ILE A 34 2.80 13.32 9.13
C ILE A 34 3.43 13.81 7.80
N ILE A 35 2.63 14.47 6.95
CA ILE A 35 3.03 14.93 5.61
C ILE A 35 4.39 15.68 5.58
N PRO A 36 4.68 16.66 6.46
CA PRO A 36 5.93 17.41 6.37
C PRO A 36 7.17 16.53 6.54
N ARG A 37 7.15 15.65 7.55
CA ARG A 37 8.27 14.74 7.85
C ARG A 37 8.37 13.62 6.81
N PHE A 38 7.23 13.09 6.35
CA PHE A 38 7.21 12.07 5.30
C PHE A 38 7.68 12.63 3.95
N GLY A 39 7.32 13.87 3.62
CA GLY A 39 7.79 14.59 2.45
C GLY A 39 9.31 14.82 2.48
N GLU A 40 9.87 15.18 3.63
CA GLU A 40 11.33 15.26 3.81
C GLU A 40 12.00 13.90 3.56
N ALA A 41 11.49 12.84 4.18
CA ALA A 41 11.98 11.46 4.00
C ALA A 41 12.01 11.08 2.52
N PHE A 42 10.88 11.30 1.83
CA PHE A 42 10.70 10.96 0.44
C PHE A 42 11.66 11.74 -0.47
N ILE A 43 11.87 13.04 -0.20
CA ILE A 43 12.84 13.85 -0.95
C ILE A 43 14.26 13.34 -0.73
N ARG A 44 14.64 13.01 0.51
CA ARG A 44 15.98 12.50 0.84
C ARG A 44 16.22 11.13 0.21
N TYR A 45 15.22 10.24 0.24
CA TYR A 45 15.24 8.95 -0.42
C TYR A 45 15.39 9.10 -1.94
N LYS A 46 14.57 9.93 -2.59
CA LYS A 46 14.68 10.19 -4.04
C LYS A 46 16.00 10.82 -4.46
N ARG A 47 16.65 11.58 -3.58
CA ARG A 47 18.00 12.14 -3.81
C ARG A 47 19.12 11.13 -3.55
N GLY A 48 18.81 9.90 -3.15
CA GLY A 48 19.79 8.87 -2.81
C GLY A 48 20.60 9.18 -1.54
N VAL A 49 20.13 10.11 -0.70
CA VAL A 49 20.82 10.56 0.52
C VAL A 49 20.62 9.56 1.65
N ILE A 50 19.49 8.85 1.66
CA ILE A 50 19.15 7.84 2.67
C ILE A 50 18.68 6.55 1.98
N LYS A 51 19.00 5.40 2.60
CA LYS A 51 18.54 4.08 2.14
C LYS A 51 17.15 3.76 2.68
N ALA A 52 16.46 2.78 2.07
CA ALA A 52 15.14 2.34 2.52
C ALA A 52 15.13 1.94 4.01
N ASP A 53 16.20 1.27 4.44
CA ASP A 53 16.44 0.82 5.81
C ASP A 53 16.44 2.01 6.81
N GLU A 54 17.09 3.12 6.43
CA GLU A 54 17.16 4.34 7.24
C GLU A 54 15.83 5.12 7.25
N VAL A 55 15.01 4.96 6.20
CA VAL A 55 13.64 5.50 6.18
C VAL A 55 12.79 4.78 7.22
N ILE A 56 12.92 3.47 7.35
CA ILE A 56 12.19 2.69 8.36
C ILE A 56 12.63 3.10 9.76
N ASP A 57 13.94 3.23 10.02
CA ASP A 57 14.43 3.60 11.35
C ASP A 57 14.05 5.03 11.77
N GLN A 58 14.04 5.99 10.84
CA GLN A 58 13.78 7.40 11.17
C GLN A 58 12.30 7.78 11.16
N TYR A 59 11.47 7.05 10.42
CA TYR A 59 10.07 7.38 10.20
C TYR A 59 9.11 6.25 10.60
N GLY A 60 9.62 5.09 11.03
CA GLY A 60 8.86 3.95 11.52
C GLY A 60 7.98 4.32 12.71
N ASP A 61 8.53 5.00 13.72
CA ASP A 61 7.77 5.45 14.91
C ASP A 61 6.54 6.27 14.55
N MET A 62 6.61 7.09 13.51
CA MET A 62 5.49 7.93 13.06
C MET A 62 4.41 7.10 12.37
N LEU A 63 4.80 6.12 11.55
CA LEU A 63 3.85 5.17 10.98
C LEU A 63 3.21 4.34 12.10
N THR A 64 4.00 3.88 13.08
CA THR A 64 3.52 3.17 14.26
C THR A 64 2.50 4.01 15.06
N ASP A 65 2.78 5.29 15.29
CA ASP A 65 1.90 6.20 16.05
C ASP A 65 0.54 6.41 15.36
N TYR A 66 0.53 6.41 14.01
CA TYR A 66 -0.71 6.39 13.24
C TYR A 66 -1.40 5.02 13.30
N CYS A 67 -0.65 3.94 13.10
CA CYS A 67 -1.18 2.58 13.14
C CYS A 67 -1.86 2.23 14.47
N VAL A 68 -1.36 2.74 15.61
CA VAL A 68 -1.97 2.54 16.94
C VAL A 68 -3.35 3.20 17.06
N LYS A 69 -3.63 4.25 16.27
CA LYS A 69 -4.94 4.92 16.24
C LYS A 69 -5.96 4.20 15.38
N ILE A 70 -5.51 3.29 14.51
CA ILE A 70 -6.38 2.50 13.65
C ILE A 70 -7.14 1.52 14.54
N LYS A 71 -8.45 1.74 14.67
CA LYS A 71 -9.31 0.92 15.52
C LYS A 71 -9.50 -0.49 14.97
N ASP A 72 -9.61 -0.60 13.65
CA ASP A 72 -9.85 -1.85 12.95
C ASP A 72 -9.22 -1.80 11.56
N ILE A 73 -7.98 -2.28 11.49
CA ILE A 73 -7.21 -2.28 10.24
C ILE A 73 -7.82 -3.20 9.18
N HIS A 74 -8.47 -4.30 9.59
CA HIS A 74 -9.09 -5.23 8.65
C HIS A 74 -10.28 -4.58 7.96
N LYS A 75 -11.14 -3.90 8.75
CA LYS A 75 -12.25 -3.14 8.20
C LYS A 75 -11.77 -2.04 7.24
N ASP A 76 -10.71 -1.33 7.61
CA ASP A 76 -10.14 -0.28 6.76
C ASP A 76 -9.61 -0.83 5.42
N ILE A 77 -8.99 -2.00 5.43
CA ILE A 77 -8.48 -2.65 4.20
C ILE A 77 -9.63 -3.12 3.31
N VAL A 78 -10.71 -3.65 3.89
CA VAL A 78 -11.93 -3.98 3.15
C VAL A 78 -12.51 -2.73 2.49
N GLU A 79 -12.70 -1.64 3.25
CA GLU A 79 -13.18 -0.36 2.72
C GLU A 79 -12.26 0.22 1.64
N PHE A 80 -10.94 0.11 1.82
CA PHE A 80 -9.96 0.52 0.82
C PHE A 80 -10.16 -0.24 -0.50
N TRP A 81 -10.27 -1.57 -0.44
CA TRP A 81 -10.45 -2.38 -1.64
C TRP A 81 -11.81 -2.19 -2.29
N ASP A 82 -12.87 -1.94 -1.52
CA ASP A 82 -14.18 -1.57 -2.07
C ASP A 82 -14.10 -0.33 -2.98
N GLU A 83 -13.22 0.62 -2.67
CA GLU A 83 -13.01 1.82 -3.48
C GLU A 83 -12.03 1.63 -4.66
N HIS A 84 -11.04 0.74 -4.51
CA HIS A 84 -9.84 0.66 -5.36
C HIS A 84 -9.70 -0.63 -6.17
N GLU A 85 -10.49 -1.68 -5.92
CA GLU A 85 -10.44 -2.94 -6.68
C GLU A 85 -10.66 -2.74 -8.18
N LYS A 86 -11.41 -1.71 -8.59
CA LYS A 86 -11.57 -1.29 -9.99
C LYS A 86 -10.24 -0.96 -10.71
N LYS A 87 -9.16 -0.74 -9.97
CA LYS A 87 -7.82 -0.50 -10.50
C LYS A 87 -7.05 -1.80 -10.78
N ILE A 88 -7.60 -2.96 -10.47
CA ILE A 88 -7.07 -4.23 -10.96
C ILE A 88 -7.25 -4.28 -12.47
N LYS A 89 -6.14 -4.44 -13.20
CA LYS A 89 -6.17 -4.40 -14.65
C LYS A 89 -6.88 -5.63 -15.20
N SER A 90 -7.80 -5.39 -16.13
CA SER A 90 -8.63 -6.43 -16.74
C SER A 90 -7.89 -7.55 -17.49
N PHE A 91 -6.57 -7.42 -17.73
CA PHE A 91 -5.78 -8.49 -18.34
C PHE A 91 -5.64 -9.69 -17.40
N TYR A 92 -5.52 -9.44 -16.09
CA TYR A 92 -5.20 -10.48 -15.11
C TYR A 92 -6.31 -11.53 -15.06
N ALA A 93 -7.57 -11.09 -14.99
CA ALA A 93 -8.76 -11.97 -15.03
C ALA A 93 -8.86 -12.85 -16.29
N LYS A 94 -8.10 -12.57 -17.35
CA LYS A 94 -8.11 -13.37 -18.59
C LYS A 94 -7.00 -14.41 -18.64
N ILE A 95 -5.97 -14.27 -17.81
CA ILE A 95 -4.75 -15.10 -17.86
C ILE A 95 -4.43 -15.82 -16.54
N GLN A 96 -5.18 -15.52 -15.48
CA GLN A 96 -4.98 -16.06 -14.14
C GLN A 96 -4.99 -17.60 -14.16
N ALA A 97 -4.02 -18.18 -13.46
CA ALA A 97 -3.94 -19.61 -13.18
C ALA A 97 -4.08 -19.87 -11.67
N PRO A 98 -4.62 -21.03 -11.26
CA PRO A 98 -4.81 -21.36 -9.83
C PRO A 98 -3.52 -21.45 -9.01
N ASP A 99 -2.36 -21.49 -9.68
CA ASP A 99 -1.03 -21.62 -9.08
C ASP A 99 -0.17 -20.39 -9.34
N ASP A 100 -0.78 -19.24 -9.61
CA ASP A 100 -0.07 -17.96 -9.73
C ASP A 100 0.44 -17.48 -8.36
N VAL A 101 1.61 -16.85 -8.38
CA VAL A 101 2.27 -16.31 -7.18
C VAL A 101 2.49 -14.82 -7.36
N ILE A 102 2.03 -14.03 -6.39
CA ILE A 102 2.31 -12.59 -6.32
C ILE A 102 3.51 -12.37 -5.41
N VAL A 103 4.53 -11.69 -5.93
CA VAL A 103 5.72 -11.25 -5.17
C VAL A 103 5.71 -9.73 -5.17
N SER A 104 5.50 -9.12 -4.01
CA SER A 104 5.33 -7.67 -3.90
C SER A 104 6.07 -7.10 -2.69
N ALA A 105 6.39 -5.81 -2.78
CA ALA A 105 6.87 -5.00 -1.66
C ALA A 105 5.72 -4.42 -0.81
N SER A 106 4.47 -4.52 -1.27
CA SER A 106 3.31 -4.10 -0.47
C SER A 106 3.07 -5.08 0.70
N PRO A 107 2.52 -4.60 1.83
CA PRO A 107 2.28 -5.46 3.00
C PRO A 107 1.33 -6.63 2.69
N GLU A 108 1.64 -7.82 3.22
CA GLU A 108 0.83 -9.03 3.05
C GLU A 108 -0.63 -8.82 3.45
N LEU A 109 -0.88 -8.15 4.57
CA LEU A 109 -2.24 -7.85 5.06
C LEU A 109 -3.09 -7.09 4.03
N LEU A 110 -2.47 -6.18 3.26
CA LEU A 110 -3.14 -5.45 2.19
C LEU A 110 -3.45 -6.38 1.01
N LEU A 111 -2.50 -7.22 0.62
CA LEU A 111 -2.60 -8.09 -0.53
C LEU A 111 -3.53 -9.29 -0.30
N GLU A 112 -3.57 -9.81 0.92
CA GLU A 112 -4.38 -10.98 1.28
C GLU A 112 -5.87 -10.74 0.99
N GLU A 113 -6.38 -9.54 1.29
CA GLU A 113 -7.78 -9.18 1.03
C GLU A 113 -8.08 -9.15 -0.47
N ILE A 114 -7.25 -8.50 -1.29
CA ILE A 114 -7.51 -8.44 -2.73
C ILE A 114 -7.31 -9.79 -3.42
N CYS A 115 -6.33 -10.59 -3.00
CA CYS A 115 -6.14 -11.95 -3.52
C CYS A 115 -7.37 -12.83 -3.24
N LYS A 116 -8.01 -12.70 -2.08
CA LYS A 116 -9.27 -13.40 -1.78
C LYS A 116 -10.42 -13.01 -2.72
N ARG A 117 -10.45 -11.76 -3.18
CA ARG A 117 -11.51 -11.23 -4.06
C ARG A 117 -11.33 -11.67 -5.51
N ILE A 118 -10.09 -11.62 -6.01
CA ILE A 118 -9.79 -11.88 -7.43
C ILE A 118 -9.45 -13.33 -7.73
N GLY A 119 -9.17 -14.16 -6.71
CA GLY A 119 -8.78 -15.57 -6.84
C GLY A 119 -7.33 -15.77 -7.24
#